data_AF-A0AAJ6JXJ9-F1
#
_entry.id   AF-A0AAJ6JXJ9-F1
#
_cell.length_a   1.000
_cell.length_b   1.000
_cell.length_c   1.000
_cell.angle_alpha   90.00
_cell.angle_beta   90.00
_cell.angle_gamma   90.00
#
_symmetry.space_group_name_H-M   'P 1'
#
loop_
_entity.id
_entity.type
_entity.pdbx_description
1 polymer ?
#
loop_
_entity_poly.entity_id
_entity_poly.type
_entity_poly.pdbx_seq_one_letter_code
_entity_poly.pdbx_strand_id
1 'polypeptide(L)'
;MISDTTVKARISQDVKERAVSALAKMGLNTSDLIRMVMIRVADEGKLPFDIKTPNVVTKEAIEELEKGNGKAFSSTNALFDDLGIWC
;
A
#
# COMPACT_ATOMS: atom_id res chain seq x y z
N MET A 1 23.18 -5.26 -17.18
CA MET A 1 23.10 -6.55 -16.47
C MET A 1 21.68 -6.73 -15.99
N ILE A 2 21.04 -7.86 -16.27
CA ILE A 2 19.83 -8.24 -15.56
C ILE A 2 20.32 -8.90 -14.27
N SER A 3 20.16 -8.20 -13.15
CA SER A 3 20.58 -8.67 -11.84
C SER A 3 19.44 -9.47 -11.24
N ASP A 4 19.47 -10.79 -11.36
CA ASP A 4 18.45 -11.63 -10.74
C ASP A 4 18.51 -11.49 -9.21
N THR A 5 17.42 -11.00 -8.62
CA THR A 5 17.28 -10.79 -7.17
C THR A 5 16.21 -11.71 -6.62
N THR A 6 16.48 -12.35 -5.49
CA THR A 6 15.55 -13.32 -4.88
C THR A 6 14.70 -12.68 -3.79
N VAL A 7 13.39 -12.93 -3.83
CA VAL A 7 12.45 -12.58 -2.74
C VAL A 7 12.27 -13.78 -1.82
N LYS A 8 12.49 -13.59 -0.50
CA LYS A 8 12.24 -14.59 0.54
C LYS A 8 11.42 -13.97 1.66
N ALA A 9 10.34 -14.62 2.07
CA ALA A 9 9.48 -14.19 3.17
C ALA A 9 9.18 -15.37 4.10
N ARG A 10 9.09 -15.08 5.42
CA ARG A 10 8.66 -16.08 6.41
C ARG A 10 7.14 -16.07 6.48
N ILE A 11 6.53 -17.25 6.40
CA ILE A 11 5.09 -17.48 6.58
C ILE A 11 4.90 -18.77 7.37
N SER A 12 3.74 -18.94 8.00
CA SER A 12 3.41 -20.22 8.66
C SER A 12 3.24 -21.32 7.61
N GLN A 13 3.52 -22.56 8.02
CA GLN A 13 3.38 -23.72 7.15
C GLN A 13 1.94 -23.90 6.64
N ASP A 14 0.95 -23.76 7.53
CA ASP A 14 -0.48 -23.83 7.16
C ASP A 14 -0.85 -22.83 6.05
N VAL A 15 -0.41 -21.56 6.19
CA VAL A 15 -0.68 -20.53 5.18
C VAL A 15 -0.03 -20.89 3.85
N LYS A 16 1.21 -21.39 3.87
CA LYS A 16 1.93 -21.82 2.67
C LYS A 16 1.16 -22.93 1.94
N GLU A 17 0.74 -23.97 2.65
CA GLU A 17 0.07 -25.13 2.06
C GLU A 17 -1.28 -24.75 1.43
N ARG A 18 -2.10 -23.97 2.16
CA ARG A 18 -3.39 -23.49 1.64
C ARG A 18 -3.22 -22.58 0.43
N ALA A 19 -2.24 -21.67 0.46
CA ALA A 19 -1.97 -20.77 -0.66
C ALA A 19 -1.48 -21.53 -1.91
N VAL A 20 -0.55 -22.48 -1.76
CA VAL A 20 -0.05 -23.29 -2.87
C VAL A 20 -1.17 -24.13 -3.49
N SER A 21 -2.03 -24.75 -2.68
CA SER A 21 -3.19 -25.50 -3.17
C SER A 21 -4.16 -24.62 -3.95
N ALA A 22 -4.47 -23.41 -3.46
CA ALA A 22 -5.33 -22.47 -4.15
C ALA A 22 -4.74 -21.99 -5.48
N LEU A 23 -3.45 -21.64 -5.50
CA LEU A 23 -2.76 -21.22 -6.72
C LEU A 23 -2.69 -22.33 -7.78
N ALA A 24 -2.44 -23.57 -7.36
CA ALA A 24 -2.41 -24.70 -8.28
C ALA A 24 -3.76 -24.90 -8.99
N LYS A 25 -4.89 -24.70 -8.30
CA LYS A 25 -6.24 -24.73 -8.91
C LYS A 25 -6.46 -23.62 -9.93
N MET A 26 -5.70 -22.52 -9.83
CA MET A 26 -5.70 -21.41 -10.78
C MET A 26 -4.66 -21.60 -11.90
N GLY A 27 -3.88 -22.67 -11.88
CA GLY A 27 -2.79 -22.90 -12.85
C GLY A 27 -1.55 -22.02 -12.60
N LEU A 28 -1.38 -21.50 -11.38
CA LEU A 28 -0.29 -20.61 -11.00
C LEU A 28 0.64 -21.28 -9.98
N ASN A 29 1.92 -20.94 -10.02
CA ASN A 29 2.85 -21.23 -8.93
C ASN A 29 3.10 -19.97 -8.07
N THR A 30 3.76 -20.15 -6.92
CA THR A 30 4.05 -19.06 -5.98
C THR A 30 4.94 -17.97 -6.59
N SER A 31 5.90 -18.34 -7.44
CA SER A 31 6.80 -17.38 -8.07
C SER A 31 6.09 -16.49 -9.09
N ASP A 32 5.12 -17.04 -9.84
CA ASP A 32 4.29 -16.26 -10.76
C ASP A 32 3.47 -15.22 -10.00
N LEU A 33 2.82 -15.63 -8.91
CA LEU A 33 2.07 -14.70 -8.04
C LEU A 33 2.98 -13.58 -7.52
N ILE A 34 4.14 -13.92 -6.95
CA ILE A 34 5.06 -12.92 -6.38
C ILE A 34 5.52 -11.94 -7.46
N ARG A 35 5.88 -12.41 -8.66
CA ARG A 35 6.30 -11.54 -9.76
C ARG A 35 5.19 -10.56 -10.16
N MET A 36 3.98 -11.06 -10.39
CA MET A 36 2.84 -10.23 -10.80
C MET A 36 2.52 -9.15 -9.76
N VAL A 37 2.53 -9.50 -8.48
CA VAL A 37 2.27 -8.55 -7.40
C VAL A 37 3.36 -7.48 -7.33
N MET A 38 4.65 -7.88 -7.41
CA MET A 38 5.75 -6.91 -7.35
C MET A 38 5.73 -5.93 -8.52
N ILE A 39 5.39 -6.39 -9.74
CA ILE A 39 5.23 -5.52 -10.92
C ILE A 39 4.08 -4.54 -10.68
N ARG A 40 2.90 -5.03 -10.27
CA ARG A 40 1.72 -4.19 -9.99
C ARG A 40 2.02 -3.11 -8.95
N VAL A 41 2.74 -3.48 -7.88
CA VAL A 41 3.12 -2.53 -6.82
C VAL A 41 4.10 -1.48 -7.34
N ALA A 42 5.08 -1.88 -8.14
CA ALA A 42 6.05 -0.95 -8.72
C ALA A 42 5.41 0.05 -9.69
N ASP A 43 4.49 -0.42 -10.54
CA ASP A 43 3.90 0.38 -11.60
C ASP A 43 2.71 1.23 -11.11
N GLU A 44 1.87 0.68 -10.22
CA GLU A 44 0.60 1.30 -9.83
C GLU A 44 0.59 1.84 -8.40
N GLY A 45 1.63 1.57 -7.60
CA GLY A 45 1.72 2.03 -6.22
C GLY A 45 0.62 1.47 -5.30
N LYS A 46 -0.04 0.37 -5.67
CA LYS A 46 -1.14 -0.23 -4.90
C LYS A 46 -1.06 -1.74 -4.85
N LEU A 47 -1.60 -2.31 -3.77
CA LEU A 47 -1.78 -3.75 -3.61
C LEU A 47 -2.99 -4.24 -4.41
N PRO A 48 -3.04 -5.54 -4.75
CA PRO A 48 -4.18 -6.15 -5.43
C PRO A 48 -5.41 -6.33 -4.51
N PHE A 49 -5.35 -5.83 -3.28
CA PHE A 49 -6.43 -5.84 -2.30
C PHE A 49 -6.43 -4.52 -1.52
N ASP A 50 -7.59 -4.14 -0.99
CA ASP A 50 -7.73 -2.90 -0.23
C ASP A 50 -7.00 -2.98 1.11
N ILE A 51 -6.14 -1.98 1.36
CA ILE A 51 -5.54 -1.77 2.67
C ILE A 51 -6.50 -0.90 3.47
N LYS A 52 -7.27 -1.54 4.36
CA LYS A 52 -8.30 -0.85 5.16
C LYS A 52 -7.76 -0.13 6.39
N THR A 53 -6.53 -0.43 6.81
CA THR A 53 -5.93 0.14 8.01
C THR A 53 -4.95 1.25 7.61
N PRO A 54 -5.19 2.51 8.03
CA PRO A 54 -4.22 3.58 7.84
C PRO A 54 -2.87 3.21 8.46
N ASN A 55 -1.78 3.69 7.86
CA ASN A 55 -0.47 3.58 8.49
C ASN A 55 -0.41 4.48 9.74
N VAL A 56 0.66 4.32 10.54
CA VAL A 56 0.83 5.06 11.80
C VAL A 56 0.75 6.58 11.59
N VAL A 57 1.46 7.11 10.59
CA VAL A 57 1.50 8.55 10.29
C VAL A 57 0.12 9.07 9.91
N THR A 58 -0.61 8.35 9.04
CA THR A 58 -1.96 8.73 8.64
C THR A 58 -2.92 8.68 9.83
N LYS A 59 -2.76 7.69 10.72
CA LYS A 59 -3.57 7.59 11.93
C LYS A 59 -3.33 8.77 12.87
N GLU A 60 -2.07 9.12 13.10
CA GLU A 60 -1.69 10.28 13.93
C GLU A 60 -2.25 11.59 13.36
N ALA A 61 -2.16 11.79 12.04
CA ALA A 61 -2.74 12.95 11.37
C ALA A 61 -4.27 13.02 11.53
N ILE A 62 -4.97 11.89 11.44
CA ILE A 62 -6.42 11.83 11.69
C ILE A 62 -6.74 12.21 13.15
N GLU A 63 -6.03 11.64 14.11
CA GLU A 63 -6.23 11.95 15.53
C GLU A 63 -5.94 13.43 15.87
N GLU A 64 -4.97 14.05 15.22
CA GLU A 64 -4.67 15.48 15.35
C GLU A 64 -5.84 16.35 14.88
N LEU A 65 -6.41 16.02 13.72
CA LEU A 65 -7.58 16.70 13.18
C LEU A 65 -8.82 16.51 14.06
N GLU A 66 -9.06 15.29 14.57
CA GLU A 66 -10.18 15.01 15.48
C GLU A 66 -10.08 15.77 16.82
N LYS A 67 -8.85 16.02 17.30
CA LYS A 67 -8.60 16.86 18.48
C LYS A 67 -8.75 18.37 18.22
N GLY A 68 -8.98 18.77 16.97
CA GLY A 68 -9.12 20.18 16.59
C GLY A 68 -7.80 20.92 16.46
N ASN A 69 -6.68 20.22 16.39
CA ASN A 69 -5.34 20.83 16.26
C ASN A 69 -4.97 21.13 14.80
N GLY A 70 -5.85 20.81 13.85
CA GLY A 70 -5.66 21.13 12.44
C GLY A 70 -5.61 22.63 12.16
N LYS A 71 -4.82 23.03 11.17
CA LYS A 71 -4.77 24.42 10.70
C LYS A 71 -6.09 24.79 10.00
N ALA A 72 -6.77 25.79 10.53
CA ALA A 72 -8.01 26.31 9.95
C ALA A 72 -7.73 27.56 9.09
N PHE A 73 -8.50 27.73 8.02
CA PHE A 73 -8.41 28.88 7.12
C PHE A 73 -9.77 29.53 6.95
N SER A 74 -9.78 30.85 6.77
CA SER A 74 -11.00 31.65 6.60
C SER A 74 -11.58 31.60 5.18
N SER A 75 -10.84 31.09 4.20
CA SER A 75 -11.28 30.95 2.81
C SER A 75 -10.50 29.85 2.08
N THR A 76 -11.05 29.37 0.96
CA THR A 76 -10.38 28.43 0.06
C THR A 76 -9.09 29.01 -0.53
N ASN A 77 -9.06 30.33 -0.79
CA ASN A 77 -7.88 31.02 -1.29
C ASN A 77 -6.72 30.93 -0.28
N ALA A 78 -7.00 31.26 0.99
CA ALA A 78 -6.00 31.20 2.05
C ALA A 78 -5.44 29.77 2.26
N LEU A 79 -6.27 28.73 2.06
CA LEU A 79 -5.83 27.34 2.11
C LEU A 79 -4.87 27.00 0.96
N PHE A 80 -5.21 27.37 -0.28
CA PHE A 80 -4.41 27.03 -1.45
C PHE A 80 -3.11 27.85 -1.53
N ASP A 81 -3.12 29.10 -1.05
CA ASP A 81 -1.91 29.90 -0.86
C ASP A 81 -0.93 29.21 0.09
N ASP A 82 -1.42 28.64 1.21
CA ASP A 82 -0.60 27.91 2.18
C ASP A 82 -0.05 26.59 1.63
N LEU A 83 -0.86 25.88 0.82
CA LEU A 83 -0.47 24.62 0.18
C LEU A 83 0.48 24.82 -1.01
N GLY A 84 0.74 26.08 -1.44
CA GLY A 84 1.61 26.38 -2.57
C GLY A 84 1.07 25.88 -3.92
N ILE A 85 -0.25 25.71 -4.03
CA ILE A 85 -0.93 25.22 -5.23
C ILE A 85 -1.72 26.32 -5.96
N TRP A 86 -1.66 27.56 -5.48
CA TRP A 86 -2.23 28.71 -6.17
C TRP A 86 -1.32 29.15 -7.33
N CYS A 87 -1.89 29.24 -8.52
CA CYS A 87 -1.24 29.82 -9.71
C CYS A 87 -1.39 31.34 -9.73
#